data_AF-A0A6A4HW80-F1
#
_entry.id   AF-A0A6A4HW80-F1
#
_cell.length_a   1.000
_cell.length_b   1.000
_cell.length_c   1.000
_cell.angle_alpha   90.00
_cell.angle_beta   90.00
_cell.angle_gamma   90.00
#
_symmetry.space_group_name_H-M   'P 1'
#
loop_
_entity.id
_entity.type
_entity.pdbx_description
1 polymer ?
#
loop_
_entity_poly.entity_id
_entity_poly.type
_entity_poly.pdbx_seq_one_letter_code
_entity_poly.pdbx_strand_id
1 'polypeptide(L)'
;MWRLHLHQHPRIPLEDGTYLSGPEIHERATRTIYDYCRNHGLAQVWAYFWNRWYTPKQWVLWARASCDAIPRTKTTMMVESTWKHIKRRDLHQFNRPRLDLLTHVVLVNLLPRVRRKMQYIQKQRRKGRPHPLAKWQETLKKDWHEMSNVDEWRLMSKELACRKNVTLKPQERAEKLANIEA
;
A
#
# COMPACT_ATOMS: atom_id res chain seq x y z
N MET A 1 -18.76 14.31 -15.45
CA MET A 1 -17.66 15.18 -15.94
C MET A 1 -16.33 14.88 -15.25
N TRP A 2 -16.09 15.33 -14.01
CA TRP A 2 -14.75 15.24 -13.35
C TRP A 2 -14.24 13.81 -13.10
N ARG A 3 -15.15 12.88 -12.77
CA ARG A 3 -14.82 11.46 -12.60
C ARG A 3 -14.29 10.84 -13.89
N LEU A 4 -14.79 11.26 -15.04
CA LEU A 4 -14.32 10.78 -16.34
C LEU A 4 -12.87 11.24 -16.55
N HIS A 5 -12.61 12.53 -16.35
CA HIS A 5 -11.27 13.11 -16.51
C HIS A 5 -10.22 12.47 -15.60
N LEU A 6 -10.60 12.10 -14.37
CA LEU A 6 -9.73 11.37 -13.44
C LEU A 6 -9.36 9.97 -13.95
N HIS A 7 -10.32 9.28 -14.58
CA HIS A 7 -10.21 7.87 -14.94
C HIS A 7 -9.72 7.61 -16.36
N GLN A 8 -9.76 8.61 -17.24
CA GLN A 8 -9.17 8.52 -18.57
C GLN A 8 -7.67 8.24 -18.50
N HIS A 9 -7.20 7.36 -19.37
CA HIS A 9 -5.81 6.94 -19.44
C HIS A 9 -5.50 6.48 -20.87
N PRO A 10 -4.29 6.73 -21.41
CA PRO A 10 -3.94 6.36 -22.79
C PRO A 10 -4.04 4.87 -23.14
N ARG A 11 -4.07 4.02 -22.13
CA ARG A 11 -4.23 2.55 -22.26
C ARG A 11 -5.67 2.06 -22.08
N ILE A 12 -6.62 2.95 -21.84
CA ILE A 12 -8.04 2.60 -21.70
C ILE A 12 -8.74 3.06 -23.00
N PRO A 13 -9.35 2.15 -23.76
CA PRO A 13 -10.04 2.53 -24.99
C PRO A 13 -11.30 3.35 -24.69
N LEU A 14 -11.69 4.20 -25.63
CA LEU A 14 -13.00 4.85 -25.66
C LEU A 14 -14.09 3.86 -26.10
N GLU A 15 -15.35 4.29 -26.06
CA GLU A 15 -16.49 3.50 -26.53
C GLU A 15 -16.32 3.05 -27.99
N ASP A 16 -15.68 3.88 -28.83
CA ASP A 16 -15.39 3.57 -30.23
C ASP A 16 -14.17 2.65 -30.43
N GLY A 17 -13.55 2.14 -29.36
CA GLY A 17 -12.35 1.31 -29.40
C GLY A 17 -11.05 2.05 -29.71
N THR A 18 -11.10 3.37 -29.91
CA THR A 18 -9.92 4.22 -30.14
C THR A 18 -9.20 4.56 -28.84
N TYR A 19 -7.89 4.84 -28.94
CA TYR A 19 -7.05 5.26 -27.82
C TYR A 19 -6.66 6.73 -27.99
N LEU A 20 -6.59 7.46 -26.88
CA LEU A 20 -6.13 8.84 -26.88
C LEU A 20 -4.76 8.97 -26.23
N SER A 21 -3.96 9.89 -26.73
CA SER A 21 -2.71 10.24 -26.06
C SER A 21 -2.97 11.01 -24.76
N GLY A 22 -2.01 10.98 -23.83
CA GLY A 22 -2.06 11.76 -22.57
C GLY A 22 -2.36 13.26 -22.79
N PRO A 23 -1.68 13.95 -23.73
CA PRO A 23 -1.99 15.35 -24.03
C PRO A 23 -3.37 15.54 -24.67
N GLU A 24 -3.81 14.64 -25.56
CA GLU A 24 -5.17 14.71 -26.13
C GLU A 24 -6.26 14.58 -25.06
N ILE A 25 -6.06 13.68 -24.08
CA ILE A 25 -6.98 13.54 -22.95
C ILE A 25 -7.04 14.84 -22.15
N HIS A 26 -5.89 15.46 -21.88
CA HIS A 26 -5.82 16.73 -21.15
C HIS A 26 -6.51 17.86 -21.92
N GLU A 27 -6.26 17.99 -23.22
CA GLU A 27 -6.87 19.00 -24.07
C GLU A 27 -8.39 18.83 -24.12
N ARG A 28 -8.88 17.61 -24.39
CA ARG A 28 -10.31 17.31 -24.44
C ARG A 28 -10.98 17.61 -23.10
N ALA A 29 -10.41 17.13 -21.99
CA ALA A 29 -10.96 17.37 -20.66
C ALA A 29 -11.01 18.86 -20.32
N THR A 30 -9.97 19.62 -20.68
CA THR A 30 -9.89 21.07 -20.49
C THR A 30 -10.96 21.79 -21.31
N ARG A 31 -11.08 21.46 -22.60
CA ARG A 31 -12.08 22.03 -23.52
C ARG A 31 -13.50 21.76 -23.05
N THR A 32 -13.79 20.52 -22.63
CA THR A 32 -15.10 20.14 -22.07
C THR A 32 -15.51 21.03 -20.89
N ILE A 33 -14.57 21.37 -19.99
CA ILE A 33 -14.87 22.25 -18.84
C ILE A 33 -14.98 23.71 -19.25
N TYR A 34 -14.12 24.15 -20.16
CA TYR A 34 -14.17 25.50 -20.70
C TYR A 34 -15.52 25.78 -21.36
N ASP A 35 -15.95 24.90 -22.26
CA ASP A 35 -17.22 25.03 -23.00
C ASP A 35 -18.41 25.01 -22.03
N TYR A 36 -18.40 24.10 -21.04
CA TYR A 36 -19.42 24.05 -20.00
C TYR A 36 -19.51 25.38 -19.21
N CYS A 37 -18.37 25.93 -18.79
CA CYS A 37 -18.35 27.19 -18.06
C CYS A 37 -18.78 28.36 -18.94
N ARG A 38 -18.36 28.38 -20.21
CA ARG A 38 -18.70 29.42 -21.17
C ARG A 38 -20.20 29.45 -21.46
N ASN A 39 -20.81 28.28 -21.72
CA ASN A 39 -22.22 28.16 -22.02
C ASN A 39 -23.13 28.56 -20.85
N HIS A 40 -22.62 28.51 -19.62
CA HIS A 40 -23.35 28.91 -18.42
C HIS A 40 -22.91 30.26 -17.84
N GLY A 41 -22.04 31.02 -18.52
CA GLY A 41 -21.57 32.32 -18.03
C GLY A 41 -20.70 32.26 -16.77
N LEU A 42 -20.09 31.11 -16.47
CA LEU A 42 -19.34 30.83 -15.25
C LEU A 42 -17.83 31.14 -15.39
N ALA A 43 -17.49 32.36 -15.81
CA ALA A 43 -16.11 32.73 -16.10
C ALA A 43 -15.17 32.60 -14.87
N GLN A 44 -15.66 32.96 -13.68
CA GLN A 44 -14.88 32.84 -12.44
C GLN A 44 -14.62 31.37 -12.07
N VAL A 45 -15.59 30.49 -12.30
CA VAL A 45 -15.47 29.05 -12.03
C VAL A 45 -14.45 28.43 -12.98
N TRP A 46 -14.46 28.84 -14.26
CA TRP A 46 -13.42 28.44 -15.21
C TRP A 46 -12.03 28.86 -14.73
N ALA A 47 -11.84 30.12 -14.32
CA ALA A 47 -10.56 30.59 -13.81
C ALA A 47 -10.07 29.77 -12.61
N TYR A 48 -10.97 29.41 -11.70
CA TYR A 48 -10.66 28.52 -10.58
C TYR A 48 -10.23 27.12 -11.06
N PHE A 49 -11.01 26.47 -11.94
CA PHE A 49 -10.69 25.13 -12.44
C PHE A 49 -9.36 25.10 -13.18
N TRP A 50 -9.10 26.09 -14.04
CA TRP A 50 -7.82 26.21 -14.73
C TRP A 50 -6.66 26.30 -13.75
N ASN A 51 -6.71 27.26 -12.82
CA ASN A 51 -5.60 27.52 -11.90
C ASN A 51 -5.34 26.39 -10.91
N ARG A 52 -6.37 25.62 -10.53
CA ARG A 52 -6.27 24.59 -9.49
C ARG A 52 -6.18 23.16 -10.02
N TRP A 53 -6.72 22.87 -11.21
CA TRP A 53 -6.88 21.49 -11.69
C TRP A 53 -6.33 21.27 -13.09
N TYR A 54 -6.59 22.18 -14.03
CA TYR A 54 -6.33 21.95 -15.47
C TYR A 54 -5.05 22.58 -16.00
N THR A 55 -4.37 23.43 -15.23
CA THR A 55 -3.01 23.87 -15.58
C THR A 55 -2.08 22.65 -15.67
N PRO A 56 -1.15 22.56 -16.64
CA PRO A 56 -0.27 21.40 -16.79
C PRO A 56 0.46 20.98 -15.49
N LYS A 57 0.90 21.96 -14.69
CA LYS A 57 1.53 21.73 -13.38
C LYS A 57 0.62 21.02 -12.38
N GLN A 58 -0.68 21.32 -12.39
CA GLN A 58 -1.67 20.74 -11.47
C GLN A 58 -2.24 19.43 -12.01
N TRP A 59 -2.45 19.34 -13.33
CA TRP A 59 -3.01 18.17 -14.00
C TRP A 59 -2.28 16.87 -13.63
N VAL A 60 -0.94 16.90 -13.66
CA VAL A 60 -0.08 15.76 -13.32
C VAL A 60 -0.29 15.24 -11.89
N LEU A 61 -0.79 16.07 -10.97
CA LEU A 61 -0.97 15.69 -9.57
C LEU A 61 -2.21 14.83 -9.33
N TRP A 62 -3.22 14.89 -10.21
CA TRP A 62 -4.49 14.19 -9.98
C TRP A 62 -4.95 13.35 -11.16
N ALA A 63 -4.64 13.73 -12.40
CA ALA A 63 -5.09 13.00 -13.58
C ALA A 63 -4.25 11.75 -13.83
N ARG A 64 -4.94 10.63 -14.08
CA ARG A 64 -4.25 9.36 -14.41
C ARG A 64 -3.58 9.41 -15.78
N ALA A 65 -4.10 10.21 -16.70
CA ALA A 65 -3.58 10.34 -18.06
C ALA A 65 -2.15 10.90 -18.13
N SER A 66 -1.66 11.52 -17.06
CA SER A 66 -0.28 12.01 -16.96
C SER A 66 0.75 10.94 -16.55
N CYS A 67 0.31 9.72 -16.23
CA CYS A 67 1.18 8.63 -15.86
C CYS A 67 1.13 7.54 -16.94
N ASP A 68 2.27 6.94 -17.26
CA ASP A 68 2.32 5.85 -18.26
C ASP A 68 1.73 4.53 -17.74
N ALA A 69 1.66 4.39 -16.41
CA ALA A 69 1.20 3.19 -15.73
C ALA A 69 -0.19 3.40 -15.11
N ILE A 70 -1.09 2.43 -15.29
CA ILE A 70 -2.41 2.45 -14.65
C ILE A 70 -2.25 2.05 -13.16
N PRO A 71 -2.52 2.95 -12.21
CA PRO A 71 -2.50 2.58 -10.80
C PRO A 71 -3.62 1.58 -10.50
N ARG A 72 -3.26 0.37 -10.05
CA ARG A 72 -4.22 -0.69 -9.69
C ARG A 72 -5.10 -0.32 -8.49
N THR A 73 -4.61 0.55 -7.61
CA THR A 73 -5.32 1.01 -6.41
C THR A 73 -5.68 2.48 -6.53
N LYS A 74 -6.90 2.86 -6.09
CA LYS A 74 -7.26 4.27 -5.98
C LYS A 74 -6.36 4.94 -4.93
N THR A 75 -5.91 6.16 -5.22
CA THR A 75 -5.08 6.95 -4.30
C THR A 75 -5.77 7.16 -2.96
N THR A 76 -7.10 7.29 -2.94
CA THR A 76 -7.91 7.35 -1.71
C THR A 76 -7.77 6.11 -0.84
N MET A 77 -7.77 4.90 -1.43
CA MET A 77 -7.57 3.64 -0.68
C MET A 77 -6.17 3.57 -0.06
N MET A 78 -5.16 4.05 -0.79
CA MET A 78 -3.78 4.13 -0.26
C MET A 78 -3.69 5.10 0.92
N VAL A 79 -4.35 6.26 0.81
CA VAL A 79 -4.41 7.26 1.89
C VAL A 79 -5.17 6.70 3.09
N GLU A 80 -6.36 6.13 2.91
CA GLU A 80 -7.17 5.52 3.97
C GLU A 80 -6.46 4.36 4.67
N SER A 81 -5.80 3.48 3.91
CA SER A 81 -5.03 2.38 4.49
C SER A 81 -3.85 2.92 5.30
N THR A 82 -3.19 3.99 4.86
CA THR A 82 -2.12 4.65 5.61
C THR A 82 -2.66 5.24 6.91
N TRP A 83 -3.80 5.93 6.87
CA TRP A 83 -4.47 6.46 8.06
C TRP A 83 -4.89 5.37 9.03
N LYS A 84 -5.40 4.23 8.55
CA LYS A 84 -5.74 3.07 9.38
C LYS A 84 -4.52 2.56 10.17
N HIS A 85 -3.35 2.50 9.53
CA HIS A 85 -2.11 2.08 10.20
C HIS A 85 -1.65 3.09 11.25
N ILE A 86 -1.70 4.39 10.95
CA ILE A 86 -1.33 5.45 11.91
C ILE A 86 -2.25 5.39 13.14
N LYS A 87 -3.57 5.29 12.92
CA LYS A 87 -4.55 5.19 14.01
C LYS A 87 -4.31 3.98 14.91
N ARG A 88 -4.12 2.79 14.32
CA ARG A 88 -3.99 1.54 15.10
C ARG A 88 -2.63 1.35 15.76
N ARG A 89 -1.56 1.89 15.17
CA ARG A 89 -0.20 1.64 15.66
C ARG A 89 0.30 2.79 16.51
N ASP A 90 0.21 4.00 15.98
CA ASP A 90 0.90 5.16 16.56
C ASP A 90 -0.06 5.99 17.44
N LEU A 91 -1.37 5.98 17.15
CA LEU A 91 -2.37 6.79 17.87
C LEU A 91 -3.38 5.97 18.70
N HIS A 92 -3.09 4.71 19.00
CA HIS A 92 -4.07 3.81 19.63
C HIS A 92 -4.48 4.21 21.06
N GLN A 93 -3.61 4.93 21.78
CA GLN A 93 -3.86 5.37 23.16
C GLN A 93 -4.44 6.80 23.23
N PHE A 94 -4.44 7.53 22.11
CA PHE A 94 -4.85 8.93 22.10
C PHE A 94 -6.30 9.04 21.64
N ASN A 95 -7.20 9.40 22.56
CA ASN A 95 -8.54 9.78 22.18
C ASN A 95 -8.52 11.22 21.62
N ARG A 96 -8.97 11.40 20.37
CA ARG A 96 -8.97 12.69 19.65
C ARG A 96 -7.60 13.42 19.70
N PRO A 97 -6.57 12.85 19.06
CA PRO A 97 -5.23 13.46 19.04
C PRO A 97 -5.28 14.86 18.42
N ARG A 98 -4.59 15.81 19.06
CA ARG A 98 -4.39 17.16 18.52
C ARG A 98 -3.61 17.08 17.20
N LEU A 99 -3.83 18.07 16.33
CA LEU A 99 -3.16 18.13 15.03
C LEU A 99 -1.63 18.11 15.16
N ASP A 100 -1.09 18.79 16.17
CA ASP A 100 0.35 18.85 16.44
C ASP A 100 0.96 17.49 16.80
N LEU A 101 0.27 16.70 17.63
CA LEU A 101 0.69 15.32 17.92
C LEU A 101 0.68 14.47 16.65
N LEU A 102 -0.33 14.66 15.80
CA LEU A 102 -0.43 13.93 14.55
C LEU A 102 0.71 14.29 13.59
N THR A 103 1.03 15.59 13.42
CA THR A 103 2.15 16.01 12.57
C THR A 103 3.47 15.47 13.11
N HIS A 104 3.69 15.52 14.43
CA HIS A 104 4.85 14.91 15.07
C HIS A 104 4.96 13.40 14.76
N VAL A 105 3.87 12.63 14.94
CA VAL A 105 3.84 11.19 14.63
C VAL A 105 4.12 10.93 13.15
N VAL A 106 3.59 11.74 12.25
CA VAL A 106 3.87 11.61 10.81
C VAL A 106 5.35 11.82 10.51
N LEU A 107 5.95 12.88 11.08
CA LEU A 107 7.35 13.22 10.83
C LEU A 107 8.32 12.22 11.46
N VAL A 108 8.06 11.77 12.68
CA VAL A 108 8.99 10.94 13.46
C VAL A 108 8.78 9.45 13.21
N ASN A 109 7.54 8.99 13.06
CA ASN A 109 7.24 7.55 12.97
C ASN A 109 6.94 7.10 11.53
N LEU A 110 6.08 7.85 10.81
CA LEU A 110 5.64 7.44 9.47
C LEU A 110 6.74 7.66 8.43
N LEU A 111 7.27 8.88 8.32
CA LEU A 111 8.24 9.24 7.27
C LEU A 111 9.49 8.36 7.28
N PRO A 112 10.16 8.09 8.42
CA PRO A 112 11.35 7.23 8.41
C PRO A 112 11.04 5.78 8.03
N ARG A 113 9.84 5.29 8.33
CA ARG A 113 9.39 3.96 7.89
C ARG A 113 9.16 3.92 6.38
N VAL A 114 8.45 4.90 5.83
CA VAL A 114 8.21 5.00 4.38
C VAL A 114 9.53 5.13 3.64
N ARG A 115 10.43 6.01 4.10
CA ARG A 115 11.77 6.19 3.52
C ARG A 115 12.59 4.91 3.54
N ARG A 116 12.60 4.16 4.65
CA ARG A 116 13.28 2.85 4.71
C ARG A 116 12.68 1.84 3.73
N LYS A 117 11.37 1.81 3.58
CA LYS A 117 10.69 0.93 2.61
C LYS A 117 11.00 1.32 1.17
N MET A 118 11.02 2.62 0.85
CA MET A 118 11.40 3.11 -0.48
C MET A 118 12.86 2.80 -0.79
N GLN A 119 13.79 3.05 0.13
CA GLN A 119 15.20 2.68 -0.02
C GLN A 119 15.38 1.17 -0.25
N TYR A 120 14.57 0.34 0.42
CA TYR A 120 14.55 -1.11 0.19
C TYR A 120 14.12 -1.45 -1.23
N ILE A 121 13.01 -0.88 -1.70
CA ILE A 121 12.49 -1.10 -3.06
C ILE A 121 13.48 -0.62 -4.12
N GLN A 122 14.14 0.52 -3.88
CA GLN A 122 15.14 1.11 -4.77
C GLN A 122 16.52 0.44 -4.67
N LYS A 123 16.66 -0.64 -3.88
CA LYS A 123 17.92 -1.36 -3.63
C LYS A 123 19.05 -0.47 -3.06
N GLN A 124 18.72 0.71 -2.54
CA GLN A 124 19.66 1.67 -1.93
C GLN A 124 19.91 1.34 -0.46
N ARG A 125 20.44 0.13 -0.20
CA ARG A 125 20.62 -0.36 1.17
C ARG A 125 21.98 0.03 1.74
N ARG A 126 22.04 0.26 3.05
CA ARG A 126 23.32 0.40 3.76
C ARG A 126 24.15 -0.88 3.54
N LYS A 127 25.35 -0.74 2.99
CA LYS A 127 26.33 -1.83 2.86
C LYS A 127 26.55 -2.45 4.25
N GLY A 128 26.41 -3.78 4.37
CA GLY A 128 26.61 -4.52 5.63
C GLY A 128 25.35 -5.06 6.32
N ARG A 129 24.12 -4.68 5.93
CA ARG A 129 22.91 -5.31 6.48
C ARG A 129 22.51 -6.54 5.61
N PRO A 130 22.30 -7.74 6.19
CA PRO A 130 21.89 -8.94 5.42
C PRO A 130 20.46 -8.80 4.89
N HIS A 131 20.18 -9.28 3.67
CA HIS A 131 18.86 -9.16 3.04
C HIS A 131 17.80 -9.81 3.94
N PRO A 132 16.65 -9.17 4.21
CA PRO A 132 15.58 -9.86 4.91
C PRO A 132 15.19 -11.05 4.04
N LEU A 133 15.15 -12.22 4.67
CA LEU A 133 14.79 -13.45 3.98
C LEU A 133 13.33 -13.32 3.52
N ALA A 134 13.03 -13.82 2.33
CA ALA A 134 11.64 -14.01 1.94
C ALA A 134 10.98 -14.98 2.92
N LYS A 135 9.66 -14.90 3.10
CA LYS A 135 8.95 -15.72 4.10
C LYS A 135 9.21 -17.23 3.93
N TRP A 136 9.33 -17.70 2.68
CA TRP A 136 9.70 -19.10 2.40
C TRP A 136 11.16 -19.42 2.76
N GLN A 137 12.08 -18.47 2.62
CA GLN A 137 13.47 -18.63 3.04
C GLN A 137 13.59 -18.63 4.57
N GLU A 138 12.75 -17.87 5.27
CA GLU A 138 12.64 -17.95 6.73
C GLU A 138 12.16 -19.33 7.17
N THR A 139 11.13 -19.87 6.52
CA THR A 139 10.64 -21.24 6.76
C THR A 139 11.75 -22.26 6.50
N LEU A 140 12.37 -22.22 5.32
CA LEU A 140 13.46 -23.13 4.97
C LEU A 140 14.61 -23.05 5.96
N LYS A 141 15.04 -21.84 6.35
CA LYS A 141 16.10 -21.65 7.34
C LYS A 141 15.71 -22.25 8.70
N LYS A 142 14.45 -22.06 9.11
CA LYS A 142 13.93 -22.65 10.35
C LYS A 142 13.97 -24.18 10.28
N ASP A 143 13.45 -24.76 9.21
CA ASP A 143 13.40 -26.21 9.02
C ASP A 143 14.81 -26.80 8.93
N TRP A 144 15.73 -26.10 8.26
CA TRP A 144 17.14 -26.48 8.19
C TRP A 144 17.79 -26.53 9.58
N HIS A 145 17.59 -25.50 10.41
CA HIS A 145 18.09 -25.50 11.78
C HIS A 145 17.42 -26.57 12.64
N GLU A 146 16.14 -26.85 12.40
CA GLU A 146 15.44 -27.94 13.10
C GLU A 146 16.06 -29.29 12.74
N MET A 147 16.25 -29.58 11.44
CA MET A 147 16.82 -30.83 10.93
C MET A 147 18.32 -30.99 11.20
N SER A 148 19.06 -29.91 11.48
CA SER A 148 20.46 -30.00 11.88
C SER A 148 20.66 -30.52 13.32
N ASN A 149 19.60 -30.53 14.13
CA ASN A 149 19.67 -31.10 15.48
C ASN A 149 19.47 -32.62 15.43
N VAL A 150 20.04 -33.33 16.40
CA VAL A 150 19.83 -34.77 16.57
C VAL A 150 18.34 -35.07 16.75
N ASP A 151 17.84 -36.12 16.11
CA ASP A 151 16.41 -36.41 16.04
C ASP A 151 15.76 -36.58 17.41
N GLU A 152 16.45 -37.19 18.37
CA GLU A 152 15.99 -37.30 19.77
C GLU A 152 15.64 -35.94 20.38
N TRP A 153 16.53 -34.94 20.21
CA TRP A 153 16.31 -33.59 20.71
C TRP A 153 15.15 -32.89 20.00
N ARG A 154 14.92 -33.19 18.72
CA ARG A 154 13.80 -32.64 17.94
C ARG A 154 12.47 -33.20 18.42
N LEU A 155 12.38 -34.51 18.63
CA LEU A 155 11.19 -35.20 19.13
C LEU A 155 10.83 -34.70 20.54
N MET A 156 11.81 -34.70 21.44
CA MET A 156 11.64 -34.17 22.80
C MET A 156 11.16 -32.72 22.83
N SER A 157 11.71 -31.87 21.95
CA SER A 157 11.29 -30.47 21.85
C SER A 157 9.86 -30.32 21.32
N LYS A 158 9.45 -31.16 20.36
CA LYS A 158 8.08 -31.18 19.81
C LYS A 158 7.06 -31.67 20.83
N GLU A 159 7.39 -32.72 21.57
CA GLU A 159 6.56 -33.23 22.67
C GLU A 159 6.36 -32.17 23.76
N LEU A 160 7.46 -31.55 24.20
CA LEU A 160 7.44 -30.52 25.23
C LEU A 160 6.66 -29.28 24.77
N ALA A 161 6.75 -28.90 23.50
CA ALA A 161 5.92 -27.84 22.91
C ALA A 161 4.43 -28.22 22.87
N CYS A 162 4.09 -29.46 22.51
CA CYS A 162 2.70 -29.95 22.52
C CYS A 162 2.11 -29.99 23.94
N ARG A 163 2.89 -30.44 24.93
CA ARG A 163 2.50 -30.49 26.34
C ARG A 163 2.31 -29.09 26.95
N LYS A 164 3.18 -28.13 26.60
CA LYS A 164 3.08 -26.73 27.07
C LYS A 164 1.97 -25.93 26.39
N ASN A 165 1.44 -26.39 25.26
CA ASN A 165 0.43 -25.64 24.53
C ASN A 165 -0.96 -25.77 25.20
N VAL A 166 -1.25 -24.83 26.09
CA VAL A 166 -2.50 -24.73 26.86
C VAL A 166 -3.73 -24.55 25.97
N THR A 167 -3.57 -24.04 24.74
CA THR A 167 -4.70 -23.79 23.83
C THR A 167 -5.20 -25.01 23.07
N LEU A 168 -4.47 -26.14 23.08
CA LEU A 168 -4.89 -27.37 22.41
C LEU A 168 -5.92 -28.14 23.25
N LYS A 169 -6.98 -28.62 22.59
CA LYS A 169 -7.93 -29.54 23.23
C LYS A 169 -7.23 -30.86 23.61
N PRO A 170 -7.68 -31.55 24.68
CA PRO A 170 -7.04 -32.78 25.14
C PRO A 170 -6.92 -33.88 24.09
N GLN A 171 -7.95 -34.08 23.26
CA GLN A 171 -7.95 -35.06 22.17
C GLN A 171 -6.93 -34.71 21.08
N GLU A 172 -6.92 -33.47 20.59
CA GLU A 172 -5.96 -32.98 19.58
C GLU A 172 -4.51 -33.03 20.07
N ARG A 173 -4.29 -32.90 21.39
CA ARG A 173 -2.98 -33.05 22.01
C ARG A 173 -2.54 -34.52 22.04
N ALA A 174 -3.43 -35.45 22.34
CA ALA A 174 -3.15 -36.89 22.35
C ALA A 174 -2.81 -37.39 20.94
N GLU A 175 -3.57 -36.98 19.91
CA GLU A 175 -3.30 -37.31 18.51
C GLU A 175 -1.94 -36.77 18.04
N LYS A 176 -1.58 -35.55 18.46
CA LYS A 176 -0.28 -34.96 18.12
C LYS A 176 0.89 -35.64 18.81
N LEU A 177 0.72 -36.08 20.05
CA LEU A 177 1.76 -36.85 20.76
C LEU A 177 1.94 -38.23 20.12
N ALA A 178 0.85 -38.93 19.78
CA ALA A 178 0.90 -40.21 19.08
C ALA A 178 1.61 -40.12 17.72
N ASN A 179 1.42 -39.02 16.97
CA ASN A 179 2.11 -38.78 15.70
C ASN A 179 3.59 -38.38 15.83
N ILE A 180 4.07 -38.05 17.05
CA ILE A 180 5.48 -37.75 17.31
C ILE A 180 6.22 -39.01 17.75
N GLU A 181 5.53 -39.94 18.43
CA GLU A 181 6.08 -41.21 18.90
C GLU A 181 6.09 -42.32 17.82
N ALA A 182 5.34 -42.15 16.72
CA ALA A 182 5.26 -43.07 15.57
C ALA A 182 6.31 -42.77 14.49
#